data_AF-A0A1I7T885-F1
#
_entry.id   AF-A0A1I7T885-F1
#
_cell.length_a   1.000
_cell.length_b   1.000
_cell.length_c   1.000
_cell.angle_alpha   90.00
_cell.angle_beta   90.00
_cell.angle_gamma   90.00
#
_symmetry.space_group_name_H-M   'P 1'
#
loop_
_entity.id
_entity.type
_entity.pdbx_description
1 polymer ?
#
loop_
_entity_poly.entity_id
_entity_poly.type
_entity_poly.pdbx_seq_one_letter_code
_entity_poly.pdbx_strand_id
1 'polypeptide(L)'
;MLTTNEYYVEKVNQMAGISCDLCMRAVYGVNYDFIQLKKDVIEMIRLDCEALFHERAEDISECIRFLTTKVEKYSGKVEKILDSRHVCVLLRVCAADDEDYVLKNKMISSNKTDMMQ
;
A
#
# COMPACT_ATOMS: atom_id res chain seq x y z
N MET A 1 31.96 -13.05 28.12
CA MET A 1 32.50 -11.85 27.46
C MET A 1 32.59 -12.15 25.98
N LEU A 2 31.85 -11.45 25.14
CA LEU A 2 31.96 -11.58 23.68
C LEU A 2 33.32 -11.01 23.25
N THR A 3 33.96 -11.64 22.27
CA THR A 3 35.14 -11.03 21.63
C THR A 3 34.71 -9.73 20.93
N THR A 4 35.62 -8.77 20.78
CA THR A 4 35.31 -7.46 20.18
C THR A 4 34.61 -7.60 18.82
N ASN A 5 35.00 -8.58 17.98
CA ASN A 5 34.34 -8.87 16.71
C ASN A 5 32.88 -9.35 16.87
N GLU A 6 32.60 -10.25 17.80
CA GLU A 6 31.24 -10.76 18.04
C GLU A 6 30.30 -9.66 18.56
N TYR A 7 30.82 -8.76 19.41
CA TYR A 7 30.07 -7.61 19.92
C TYR A 7 29.70 -6.61 18.81
N TYR A 8 30.60 -6.34 17.86
CA TYR A 8 30.29 -5.49 16.72
C TYR A 8 29.23 -6.11 15.80
N VAL A 9 29.31 -7.41 15.53
CA VAL A 9 28.32 -8.13 14.71
C VAL A 9 26.94 -8.11 15.35
N GLU A 10 26.84 -8.36 16.65
CA GLU A 10 25.57 -8.32 17.38
C GLU A 10 24.94 -6.92 17.35
N LYS A 11 25.74 -5.87 17.56
CA LYS A 11 25.26 -4.48 17.54
C LYS A 11 24.77 -4.04 16.15
N VAL A 12 25.45 -4.47 15.08
CA VAL A 12 25.03 -4.20 13.70
C VAL A 12 23.72 -4.93 13.38
N ASN A 13 23.58 -6.19 13.82
CA ASN A 13 22.33 -6.94 13.66
C ASN A 13 21.17 -6.32 14.44
N GLN A 14 21.41 -5.83 15.65
CA GLN A 14 20.42 -5.09 16.43
C GLN A 14 20.00 -3.78 15.74
N MET A 15 20.96 -3.02 15.20
CA MET A 15 20.63 -1.81 14.44
C MET A 15 19.82 -2.12 13.18
N ALA A 16 20.15 -3.20 12.46
CA ALA A 16 19.40 -3.65 11.29
C ALA A 16 17.96 -4.04 11.64
N GLY A 17 17.75 -4.73 12.77
CA GLY A 17 16.42 -5.05 13.29
C GLY A 17 15.61 -3.79 13.63
N ILE A 18 16.20 -2.86 14.38
CA ILE A 18 15.56 -1.59 14.77
C ILE A 18 15.20 -0.76 13.52
N SER A 19 16.08 -0.70 12.53
CA SER A 19 15.80 0.05 11.30
C SER A 19 14.64 -0.55 10.51
N CYS A 20 14.56 -1.88 10.43
CA CYS A 20 13.45 -2.56 9.77
C CYS A 20 12.12 -2.28 10.50
N ASP A 21 12.08 -2.40 11.83
CA ASP A 21 10.88 -2.11 12.63
C ASP A 21 10.41 -0.66 12.46
N LEU A 22 11.35 0.29 12.45
CA LEU A 22 11.01 1.71 12.27
C LEU A 22 10.45 1.98 10.87
N CYS A 23 11.03 1.37 9.84
CA CYS A 23 10.50 1.46 8.48
C CYS A 23 9.09 0.89 8.40
N MET A 24 8.87 -0.31 8.93
CA MET A 24 7.56 -0.96 8.93
C MET A 24 6.49 -0.08 9.56
N ARG A 25 6.79 0.52 10.72
CA ARG A 25 5.86 1.43 11.41
C ARG A 25 5.58 2.70 10.61
N ALA A 26 6.61 3.29 10.01
CA ALA A 26 6.44 4.49 9.18
C ALA A 26 5.55 4.21 7.96
N VAL A 27 5.81 3.12 7.23
CA VAL A 27 5.01 2.75 6.05
C VAL A 27 3.60 2.31 6.45
N TYR A 28 3.44 1.66 7.59
CA TYR A 28 2.10 1.32 8.12
C TYR A 28 1.26 2.58 8.36
N GLY A 29 1.85 3.65 8.90
CA GLY A 29 1.19 4.96 9.04
C GLY A 29 0.75 5.53 7.70
N VAL A 30 1.62 5.49 6.68
CA VAL A 30 1.27 5.93 5.32
C VAL A 30 0.13 5.11 4.72
N ASN A 31 0.13 3.78 4.91
CA ASN A 31 -0.95 2.92 4.44
C ASN A 31 -2.27 3.22 5.15
N TYR A 32 -2.23 3.48 6.46
CA TYR A 32 -3.39 3.91 7.22
C TYR A 32 -3.98 5.22 6.69
N ASP A 33 -3.15 6.23 6.46
CA ASP A 33 -3.58 7.52 5.91
C ASP A 33 -4.18 7.36 4.51
N PHE A 34 -3.61 6.49 3.67
CA PHE A 34 -4.16 6.17 2.36
C PHE A 34 -5.55 5.52 2.44
N ILE A 35 -5.76 4.60 3.38
CA ILE A 35 -7.07 3.96 3.60
C ILE A 35 -8.10 4.99 4.07
N GLN A 36 -7.72 5.95 4.91
CA GLN A 36 -8.63 7.03 5.33
C GLN A 36 -8.97 7.95 4.16
N LEU A 37 -7.96 8.39 3.39
CA LEU A 37 -8.17 9.19 2.19
C LEU A 37 -9.13 8.51 1.22
N LYS A 38 -9.04 7.18 1.03
CA LYS A 38 -9.97 6.44 0.18
C LYS A 38 -11.42 6.60 0.66
N LYS A 39 -11.68 6.51 1.95
CA LYS A 39 -13.03 6.67 2.52
C LYS A 39 -13.55 8.08 2.30
N ASP A 40 -12.71 9.08 2.55
CA ASP A 40 -13.06 10.48 2.34
C ASP A 40 -13.42 10.76 0.88
N VAL A 41 -12.65 10.21 -0.06
CA VAL A 41 -12.93 10.33 -1.51
C VAL A 41 -14.25 9.66 -1.89
N ILE A 42 -14.56 8.49 -1.34
CA ILE A 42 -15.84 7.80 -1.61
C ILE A 42 -17.01 8.63 -1.09
N GLU A 43 -16.89 9.25 0.08
CA GLU A 43 -17.95 10.11 0.61
C GLU A 43 -18.10 11.41 -0.19
N MET A 44 -17.00 12.02 -0.61
CA MET A 44 -17.03 13.19 -1.51
C MET A 44 -17.74 12.86 -2.83
N ILE A 45 -17.48 11.69 -3.43
CA ILE A 45 -18.19 11.21 -4.63
C ILE A 45 -19.70 11.14 -4.38
N ARG A 46 -20.13 10.63 -3.22
CA ARG A 46 -21.55 10.54 -2.88
C ARG A 46 -22.19 11.92 -2.90
N LEU A 47 -21.59 12.88 -2.20
CA LEU A 47 -22.07 14.25 -2.10
C LEU A 47 -22.10 14.95 -3.46
N ASP A 48 -21.05 14.77 -4.28
CA ASP A 48 -20.96 15.39 -5.60
C ASP A 48 -21.98 14.82 -6.59
N CYS A 49 -22.21 13.50 -6.57
CA CYS A 49 -23.24 12.87 -7.40
C CYS A 49 -24.65 13.33 -7.00
N GLU A 50 -24.93 13.42 -5.70
CA GLU A 50 -26.21 13.95 -5.18
C GLU A 50 -26.43 15.41 -5.60
N ALA A 51 -25.38 16.24 -5.53
CA ALA A 51 -25.42 17.63 -5.95
C ALA A 51 -25.60 17.80 -7.47
N LEU A 52 -25.01 16.92 -8.28
CA LEU A 52 -25.03 17.02 -9.74
C LEU A 52 -26.35 16.53 -10.35
N PHE A 53 -26.91 15.44 -9.82
CA PHE A 53 -28.07 14.77 -10.42
C PHE A 53 -29.40 15.12 -9.73
N HIS A 54 -29.37 15.73 -8.54
CA HIS A 54 -30.55 16.10 -7.75
C HIS A 54 -31.50 14.91 -7.59
N GLU A 55 -32.82 15.10 -7.54
CA GLU A 55 -33.84 14.05 -7.27
C GLU A 55 -33.89 12.89 -8.29
N ARG A 56 -32.96 12.81 -9.25
CA ARG A 56 -32.82 11.71 -10.20
C ARG A 56 -32.07 10.54 -9.57
N ALA A 57 -32.79 9.77 -8.75
CA ALA A 57 -32.24 8.66 -7.97
C ALA A 57 -31.47 7.62 -8.80
N GLU A 58 -31.92 7.32 -10.03
CA GLU A 58 -31.22 6.40 -10.93
C GLU A 58 -29.87 6.95 -11.37
N ASP A 59 -29.83 8.20 -11.84
CA ASP A 59 -28.60 8.87 -12.26
C ASP A 59 -27.60 9.03 -11.10
N ILE A 60 -28.08 9.36 -9.88
CA ILE A 60 -27.24 9.41 -8.68
C ILE A 60 -26.59 8.05 -8.41
N SER A 61 -27.39 6.99 -8.39
CA SER A 61 -26.92 5.64 -8.11
C SER A 61 -25.88 5.18 -9.13
N GLU A 62 -26.13 5.45 -10.42
CA GLU A 62 -25.18 5.13 -11.48
C GLU A 62 -23.87 5.92 -11.35
N CYS A 63 -23.95 7.23 -11.06
CA CYS A 63 -22.79 8.09 -10.82
C CYS A 63 -21.91 7.57 -9.67
N ILE A 64 -22.52 7.31 -8.51
CA ILE A 64 -21.82 6.81 -7.32
C ILE A 64 -21.14 5.49 -7.64
N ARG A 65 -21.88 4.54 -8.23
CA ARG A 65 -21.34 3.22 -8.57
C ARG A 65 -20.18 3.32 -9.55
N PHE A 66 -20.31 4.14 -10.60
CA PHE A 66 -19.27 4.30 -11.60
C PHE A 66 -17.99 4.87 -10.98
N LEU A 67 -18.08 5.98 -10.25
CA LEU A 67 -16.91 6.67 -9.69
C LEU A 67 -16.26 5.86 -8.56
N THR A 68 -17.04 5.29 -7.63
CA THR A 68 -16.49 4.45 -6.55
C THR A 68 -15.76 3.23 -7.11
N THR A 69 -16.30 2.57 -8.15
CA THR A 69 -15.61 1.44 -8.82
C THR A 69 -14.24 1.85 -9.37
N LYS A 70 -14.10 3.06 -9.93
CA LYS A 70 -12.81 3.55 -10.44
C LYS A 70 -11.83 3.82 -9.30
N VAL A 71 -12.29 4.44 -8.22
CA VAL A 71 -11.48 4.69 -7.02
C VAL A 71 -11.03 3.39 -6.38
N GLU A 72 -11.91 2.41 -6.23
CA GLU A 72 -11.58 1.08 -5.70
C GLU A 72 -10.55 0.35 -6.56
N LYS A 73 -10.72 0.38 -7.89
CA LYS A 73 -9.75 -0.24 -8.81
C LYS A 73 -8.36 0.39 -8.68
N TYR A 74 -8.28 1.72 -8.58
CA TYR A 74 -7.00 2.41 -8.45
C TYR A 74 -6.38 2.21 -7.07
N SER A 75 -7.16 2.41 -6.01
CA SER A 75 -6.71 2.25 -4.63
C SER A 75 -6.24 0.83 -4.32
N GLY A 76 -6.91 -0.20 -4.85
CA GLY A 76 -6.46 -1.59 -4.70
C GLY A 76 -5.09 -1.87 -5.35
N LYS A 77 -4.65 -1.08 -6.34
CA LYS A 77 -3.28 -1.14 -6.87
C LYS A 77 -2.28 -0.47 -5.92
N VAL A 78 -2.66 0.68 -5.36
CA VAL A 78 -1.81 1.44 -4.43
C VAL A 78 -1.63 0.70 -3.11
N GLU A 79 -2.70 0.13 -2.53
CA GLU A 79 -2.63 -0.66 -1.29
C GLU A 79 -1.63 -1.83 -1.39
N LYS A 80 -1.56 -2.50 -2.55
CA LYS A 80 -0.59 -3.56 -2.81
C LYS A 80 0.86 -3.06 -2.84
N ILE A 81 1.07 -1.84 -3.32
CA ILE A 81 2.40 -1.21 -3.38
C ILE A 81 2.82 -0.73 -1.98
N LEU A 82 1.86 -0.27 -1.17
CA LEU A 82 2.07 0.24 0.18
C LEU A 82 2.13 -0.86 1.26
N ASP A 83 2.22 -2.13 0.87
CA ASP A 83 2.53 -3.19 1.82
C ASP A 83 3.85 -2.87 2.55
N SER A 84 3.75 -2.73 3.87
CA SER A 84 4.85 -2.13 4.65
C SER A 84 6.13 -2.95 4.53
N ARG A 85 6.01 -4.28 4.48
CA ARG A 85 7.16 -5.17 4.34
C ARG A 85 7.77 -5.08 2.96
N HIS A 86 6.94 -5.16 1.94
CA HIS A 86 7.37 -5.00 0.55
C HIS A 86 8.17 -3.72 0.35
N VAL A 87 7.66 -2.57 0.84
CA VAL A 87 8.35 -1.28 0.75
C VAL A 87 9.68 -1.30 1.52
N CYS A 88 9.70 -1.80 2.75
CA CYS A 88 10.91 -1.78 3.56
C CYS A 88 12.01 -2.73 3.06
N VAL A 89 11.63 -3.83 2.40
CA VAL A 89 12.56 -4.71 1.68
C VAL A 89 13.07 -4.03 0.41
N LEU A 90 12.20 -3.35 -0.35
CA LEU A 90 12.59 -2.60 -1.55
C LEU A 90 13.61 -1.49 -1.24
N LEU A 91 13.41 -0.79 -0.11
CA LEU A 91 14.32 0.23 0.40
C LEU A 91 15.60 -0.34 1.03
N ARG A 92 15.74 -1.67 1.08
CA ARG A 92 16.86 -2.40 1.70
C ARG A 92 17.05 -2.09 3.20
N VAL A 93 15.97 -1.72 3.87
CA VAL A 93 15.96 -1.48 5.32
C VAL A 93 15.64 -2.78 6.07
N CYS A 94 14.77 -3.61 5.49
CA CYS A 94 14.52 -4.98 5.94
C CYS A 94 15.26 -5.98 5.05
N ALA A 95 15.69 -7.10 5.63
CA ALA A 95 16.20 -8.22 4.86
C ALA A 95 15.07 -8.87 4.05
N ALA A 96 15.35 -9.26 2.81
CA ALA A 96 14.43 -10.08 2.01
C ALA A 96 14.41 -11.51 2.54
N ASP A 97 13.23 -12.12 2.63
CA ASP A 97 13.09 -13.57 2.79
C ASP A 97 12.48 -14.22 1.53
N ASP A 98 12.33 -15.54 1.57
CA ASP A 98 11.83 -16.34 0.44
C ASP A 98 10.40 -15.94 0.00
N GLU A 99 9.58 -15.39 0.90
CA GLU A 99 8.21 -14.93 0.58
C GLU A 99 8.21 -13.59 -0.21
N ASP A 100 9.21 -12.74 0.00
CA ASP A 100 9.34 -11.45 -0.70
C ASP A 100 9.62 -11.62 -2.22
N TYR A 101 10.30 -12.70 -2.60
CA TYR A 101 10.58 -13.01 -4.01
C TYR A 101 9.33 -13.44 -4.78
N VAL A 102 8.35 -14.04 -4.10
CA VAL A 102 7.07 -14.48 -4.70
C VAL A 102 6.18 -13.28 -5.02
N LEU A 103 6.13 -12.27 -4.15
CA LEU A 103 5.42 -11.01 -4.36
C LEU A 103 5.96 -10.23 -5.57
N LYS A 104 7.30 -10.13 -5.69
CA LYS A 104 7.97 -9.48 -6.83
C LYS A 104 7.59 -10.12 -8.17
N ASN A 105 7.57 -11.46 -8.24
CA ASN A 105 7.21 -12.19 -9.46
C ASN A 105 5.72 -12.07 -9.82
N LYS A 106 4.81 -12.02 -8.83
CA LYS A 106 3.37 -11.79 -9.06
C LYS A 106 3.07 -10.38 -9.57
N MET A 107 3.73 -9.34 -9.04
CA MET A 107 3.54 -7.96 -9.51
C MET A 107 4.05 -7.74 -10.95
N ILE A 108 5.19 -8.32 -11.30
CA ILE A 108 5.74 -8.25 -12.67
C ILE A 108 4.83 -8.96 -13.68
N SER A 109 4.22 -10.08 -13.30
CA SER A 109 3.24 -10.80 -14.13
C SER A 109 1.97 -9.96 -14.34
N SER A 110 1.42 -9.37 -13.28
CA SER A 110 0.19 -8.55 -13.35
C SER A 110 0.38 -7.28 -14.19
N ASN A 111 1.55 -6.63 -14.13
CA ASN A 111 1.85 -5.45 -14.95
C ASN A 111 1.97 -5.78 -16.45
N LYS A 112 2.39 -7.00 -16.82
CA LYS A 112 2.43 -7.41 -18.23
C LYS A 112 1.04 -7.64 -18.83
N THR A 113 0.08 -8.12 -18.02
CA THR A 113 -1.29 -8.36 -18.49
C THR A 113 -2.08 -7.05 -18.69
N ASP A 114 -1.84 -6.04 -17.85
CA ASP A 114 -2.48 -4.73 -17.93
C ASP A 114 -1.96 -3.84 -19.10
N MET A 115 -0.81 -4.17 -19.70
CA MET A 115 -0.25 -3.46 -20.87
C MET A 115 -0.72 -4.03 -22.23
N MET A 116 -1.50 -5.12 -22.22
CA MET A 116 -2.02 -5.79 -23.42
C MET A 116 -3.54 -5.64 -23.58
N GLN A 117 -4.18 -4.71 -22.85
CA GLN A 117 -5.59 -4.35 -23.00
C GLN A 117 -5.76 -2.88 -23.33
#